data_AF-A0A1Q7KBH0-F1
#
_entry.id   AF-A0A1Q7KBH0-F1
#
_cell.length_a   1.000
_cell.length_b   1.000
_cell.length_c   1.000
_cell.angle_alpha   90.00
_cell.angle_beta   90.00
_cell.angle_gamma   90.00
#
_symmetry.space_group_name_H-M   'P 1'
#
loop_
_entity.id
_entity.type
_entity.pdbx_description
1 polymer ?
#
loop_
_entity_poly.entity_id
_entity_poly.type
_entity_poly.pdbx_seq_one_letter_code
_entity_poly.pdbx_strand_id
1 'polypeptide(L)'
;MISSRQSVENATPAPQRTPEPGRILALDYGRARIGLALADGQARLARPLSVLARKNRGEDLRRLRGLVREYGVTRIVLGLPLRLDGTRGEMAEEVERFAERLRKQLGLPVDLMDERLSSWEAEALLAVKEKKISHRDFENAKKSRKKNRKENSVDAVAAAVILREFLAQRD
;
A
#
# COMPACT_ATOMS: atom_id res chain seq x y z
N MET A 1 -23.51 -62.33 12.49
CA MET A 1 -22.50 -61.63 13.33
C MET A 1 -21.11 -62.07 12.93
N ILE A 2 -20.43 -61.33 12.04
CA ILE A 2 -18.96 -61.31 11.98
C ILE A 2 -18.57 -59.89 11.57
N SER A 3 -17.75 -59.26 12.42
CA SER A 3 -17.49 -57.83 12.49
C SER A 3 -16.58 -57.35 11.36
N SER A 4 -16.99 -56.28 10.69
CA SER A 4 -16.18 -55.42 9.83
C SER A 4 -14.93 -54.94 10.57
N ARG A 5 -13.76 -55.12 9.96
CA ARG A 5 -12.54 -54.37 10.29
C ARG A 5 -12.09 -53.66 9.02
N GLN A 6 -12.47 -52.40 8.90
CA GLN A 6 -11.95 -51.51 7.87
C GLN A 6 -10.76 -50.77 8.48
N SER A 7 -9.57 -51.12 8.00
CA SER A 7 -8.32 -50.42 8.30
C SER A 7 -8.40 -49.01 7.74
N VAL A 8 -8.45 -48.01 8.62
CA VAL A 8 -8.30 -46.60 8.22
C VAL A 8 -6.81 -46.31 8.14
N GLU A 9 -6.32 -46.15 6.92
CA GLU A 9 -4.97 -45.67 6.63
C GLU A 9 -4.88 -44.20 7.10
N ASN A 10 -4.06 -43.96 8.11
CA ASN A 10 -3.73 -42.61 8.57
C ASN A 10 -2.92 -41.92 7.47
N ALA A 11 -3.59 -41.05 6.70
CA ALA A 11 -2.94 -40.14 5.77
C ALA A 11 -1.99 -39.23 6.55
N THR A 12 -0.70 -39.32 6.27
CA THR A 12 0.32 -38.38 6.73
C THR A 12 -0.14 -36.96 6.41
N PRO A 13 -0.27 -36.04 7.38
CA PRO A 13 -0.57 -34.65 7.04
C PRO A 13 0.56 -34.11 6.17
N ALA A 14 0.21 -33.59 5.00
CA ALA A 14 1.13 -32.90 4.11
C ALA A 14 1.95 -31.87 4.93
N PRO A 15 3.26 -31.69 4.63
CA PRO A 15 4.08 -30.77 5.39
C PRO A 15 3.42 -29.39 5.39
N GLN A 16 3.02 -28.94 6.58
CA GLN A 16 2.48 -27.61 6.79
C GLN A 16 3.62 -26.64 6.46
N ARG A 17 3.61 -26.10 5.23
CA ARG A 17 4.56 -25.06 4.84
C ARG A 17 4.40 -23.92 5.84
N THR A 18 5.38 -23.72 6.69
CA THR A 18 5.55 -22.44 7.38
C THR A 18 5.46 -21.37 6.29
N PRO A 19 4.57 -20.36 6.41
CA PRO A 19 4.50 -19.33 5.39
C PRO A 19 5.88 -18.69 5.30
N GLU A 20 6.57 -18.94 4.18
CA GLU A 20 7.79 -18.22 3.82
C GLU A 20 7.52 -16.74 4.09
N PRO A 21 8.44 -16.00 4.72
CA PRO A 21 8.26 -14.60 5.06
C PRO A 21 7.94 -13.79 3.81
N GLY A 22 6.64 -13.67 3.53
CA GLY A 22 6.15 -13.17 2.26
C GLY A 22 6.38 -11.67 2.13
N ARG A 23 6.26 -11.17 0.91
CA ARG A 23 6.50 -9.76 0.62
C ARG A 23 5.43 -8.88 1.25
N ILE A 24 5.85 -7.70 1.66
CA ILE A 24 4.98 -6.65 2.17
C ILE A 24 4.83 -5.58 1.09
N LEU A 25 3.58 -5.23 0.77
CA LEU A 25 3.25 -4.17 -0.17
C LEU A 25 2.79 -2.93 0.60
N ALA A 26 3.47 -1.82 0.45
CA ALA A 26 3.02 -0.54 0.98
C ALA A 26 2.26 0.27 -0.07
N LEU A 27 1.23 0.97 0.41
CA LEU A 27 0.33 1.80 -0.37
C LEU A 27 0.31 3.21 0.24
N ASP A 28 0.69 4.21 -0.55
CA ASP A 28 0.44 5.63 -0.26
C ASP A 28 -0.87 6.03 -0.96
N TYR A 29 -1.94 6.24 -0.21
CA TYR A 29 -3.28 6.45 -0.78
C TYR A 29 -3.54 7.93 -1.07
N GLY A 30 -3.61 8.26 -2.36
CA GLY A 30 -4.15 9.52 -2.86
C GLY A 30 -5.53 9.36 -3.51
N ARG A 31 -6.28 10.46 -3.63
CA ARG A 31 -7.58 10.48 -4.35
C ARG A 31 -7.43 10.18 -5.84
N ALA A 32 -6.32 10.59 -6.47
CA ALA A 32 -6.07 10.39 -7.90
C ALA A 32 -5.11 9.21 -8.20
N ARG A 33 -4.21 8.89 -7.28
CA ARG A 33 -3.11 7.93 -7.48
C ARG A 33 -2.82 7.18 -6.20
N ILE A 34 -2.25 5.98 -6.31
CA ILE A 34 -1.74 5.20 -5.18
C ILE A 34 -0.27 4.91 -5.46
N GLY A 35 0.62 5.39 -4.61
CA GLY A 35 2.04 5.01 -4.62
C GLY A 35 2.20 3.59 -4.12
N LEU A 36 3.06 2.79 -4.75
CA LEU A 36 3.28 1.38 -4.41
C LEU A 36 4.76 1.14 -4.13
N ALA A 37 5.06 0.41 -3.05
CA ALA A 37 6.40 -0.05 -2.71
C ALA A 37 6.37 -1.49 -2.17
N LEU A 38 7.46 -2.22 -2.36
CA LEU A 38 7.59 -3.62 -1.98
C LEU A 38 8.83 -3.83 -1.10
N ALA A 39 8.73 -4.74 -0.14
CA ALA A 39 9.86 -5.27 0.62
C ALA A 39 9.71 -6.78 0.73
N ASP A 40 10.82 -7.51 0.67
CA ASP A 40 10.83 -8.94 0.98
C ASP A 40 10.76 -9.12 2.50
N GLY A 41 10.01 -10.10 3.00
CA GLY A 41 9.83 -10.30 4.44
C GLY A 41 11.14 -10.57 5.20
N GLN A 42 12.19 -11.05 4.52
CA GLN A 42 13.53 -11.24 5.08
C GLN A 42 14.47 -10.05 4.82
N ALA A 43 14.28 -9.33 3.71
CA ALA A 43 15.12 -8.20 3.35
C ALA A 43 14.41 -6.91 3.75
N ARG A 44 14.93 -6.24 4.78
CA ARG A 44 14.39 -4.98 5.33
C ARG A 44 14.48 -3.78 4.38
N LEU A 45 14.66 -4.01 3.08
CA LEU A 45 14.84 -2.97 2.09
C LEU A 45 13.52 -2.68 1.37
N ALA A 46 12.88 -1.57 1.73
CA ALA A 46 11.74 -1.04 1.01
C ALA A 46 12.16 -0.46 -0.35
N ARG A 47 11.46 -0.83 -1.41
CA ARG A 47 11.76 -0.38 -2.79
C ARG A 47 10.50 0.19 -3.45
N PRO A 48 10.55 1.39 -4.05
CA PRO A 48 9.48 1.88 -4.90
C PRO A 48 9.17 0.88 -6.01
N LEU A 49 7.89 0.57 -6.21
CA LEU A 49 7.43 -0.38 -7.23
C LEU A 49 6.84 0.34 -8.43
N SER A 50 5.73 1.05 -8.24
CA SER A 50 5.03 1.78 -9.31
C SER A 50 3.99 2.72 -8.73
N VAL A 51 3.23 3.40 -9.60
CA VAL A 51 2.09 4.24 -9.20
C VAL A 51 0.84 3.76 -9.93
N LEU A 52 -0.22 3.52 -9.18
CA LEU A 52 -1.53 3.17 -9.70
C LEU A 52 -2.37 4.44 -9.84
N ALA A 53 -2.59 4.89 -11.08
CA ALA A 53 -3.61 5.90 -11.36
C ALA A 53 -5.00 5.30 -11.09
N ARG A 54 -5.75 5.94 -10.19
CA ARG A 54 -7.05 5.47 -9.73
C ARG A 54 -8.13 5.78 -10.76
N LYS A 55 -9.05 4.85 -10.94
CA LYS A 55 -10.16 5.00 -11.88
C LYS A 55 -11.50 4.85 -11.17
N ASN A 56 -11.71 3.69 -10.55
CA ASN A 56 -12.87 3.40 -9.76
C ASN A 56 -12.55 2.25 -8.80
N ARG A 57 -13.40 2.06 -7.80
CA ARG A 57 -13.16 1.11 -6.71
C ARG A 57 -12.91 -0.33 -7.21
N GLY A 58 -13.68 -0.80 -8.20
CA GLY A 58 -13.56 -2.15 -8.72
C GLY A 58 -12.29 -2.37 -9.54
N GLU A 59 -11.96 -1.40 -10.39
CA GLU A 59 -10.74 -1.39 -11.21
C GLU A 59 -9.48 -1.36 -10.33
N ASP A 60 -9.44 -0.46 -9.35
CA ASP A 60 -8.32 -0.28 -8.44
C ASP A 60 -8.05 -1.59 -7.68
N LEU A 61 -9.10 -2.23 -7.14
CA LEU A 61 -9.01 -3.51 -6.44
C LEU A 61 -8.55 -4.66 -7.35
N ARG A 62 -9.04 -4.73 -8.59
CA ARG A 62 -8.62 -5.77 -9.53
C ARG A 62 -7.13 -5.68 -9.83
N ARG A 63 -6.63 -4.47 -10.05
CA ARG A 63 -5.21 -4.21 -10.32
C ARG A 63 -4.35 -4.54 -9.10
N LEU A 64 -4.77 -4.13 -7.90
CA LEU A 64 -4.06 -4.48 -6.66
C LEU A 64 -4.04 -5.99 -6.42
N ARG A 65 -5.15 -6.70 -6.68
CA ARG A 65 -5.18 -8.17 -6.60
C ARG A 65 -4.18 -8.83 -7.57
N GLY A 66 -4.03 -8.27 -8.77
CA GLY A 66 -3.02 -8.71 -9.73
C GLY A 66 -1.61 -8.60 -9.16
N LEU A 67 -1.26 -7.43 -8.64
CA LEU A 67 0.05 -7.17 -8.01
C LEU A 67 0.29 -8.08 -6.80
N VAL A 68 -0.72 -8.25 -5.94
CA VAL A 68 -0.61 -9.15 -4.77
C VAL A 68 -0.24 -10.58 -5.19
N ARG A 69 -0.86 -11.08 -6.27
CA ARG A 69 -0.56 -12.43 -6.80
C ARG A 69 0.80 -12.48 -7.48
N GLU A 70 1.10 -11.50 -8.32
CA GLU A 70 2.35 -11.40 -9.08
C GLU A 70 3.57 -11.39 -8.15
N TYR A 71 3.51 -10.60 -7.08
CA TYR A 71 4.62 -10.45 -6.16
C TYR A 71 4.57 -11.42 -4.97
N GLY A 72 3.50 -12.22 -4.79
CA GLY A 72 3.38 -13.10 -3.62
C GLY A 72 3.28 -12.32 -2.30
N VAL A 73 2.48 -11.25 -2.30
CA VAL A 73 2.29 -10.37 -1.14
C VAL A 73 1.48 -11.09 -0.07
N THR A 74 1.97 -11.06 1.17
CA THR A 74 1.29 -11.66 2.34
C THR A 74 0.78 -10.62 3.32
N ARG A 75 1.18 -9.35 3.18
CA ARG A 75 0.76 -8.25 4.05
C ARG A 75 0.74 -6.93 3.28
N ILE A 76 -0.22 -6.09 3.61
CA ILE A 76 -0.31 -4.74 3.08
C ILE A 76 -0.11 -3.73 4.20
N VAL A 77 0.65 -2.67 3.92
CA VAL A 77 0.75 -1.48 4.79
C VAL A 77 0.12 -0.32 4.04
N LEU A 78 -0.76 0.42 4.68
CA LEU A 78 -1.41 1.58 4.11
C LEU A 78 -1.09 2.76 5.01
N GLY A 79 -0.50 3.81 4.46
CA GLY A 79 -0.25 4.98 5.27
C GLY A 79 -1.54 5.76 5.57
N LEU A 80 -1.55 6.39 6.74
CA LEU A 80 -2.69 7.02 7.40
C LEU A 80 -2.37 8.50 7.62
N PRO A 81 -2.95 9.40 6.81
CA PRO A 81 -2.67 10.82 6.88
C PRO A 81 -3.43 11.44 8.06
N LEU A 82 -2.80 11.40 9.23
CA LEU A 82 -3.27 12.10 10.42
C LEU A 82 -2.84 13.56 10.37
N ARG A 83 -3.59 14.42 11.07
CA ARG A 83 -3.17 15.80 11.31
C ARG A 83 -1.97 15.83 12.27
N LEU A 84 -1.25 16.95 12.33
CA LEU A 84 -0.08 17.10 13.21
C LEU A 84 -0.42 16.87 14.70
N ASP A 85 -1.62 17.25 15.12
CA ASP A 85 -2.16 17.01 16.46
C ASP A 85 -2.62 15.55 16.70
N GLY A 86 -2.42 14.65 15.72
CA GLY A 86 -2.84 13.26 15.77
C GLY A 86 -4.32 13.04 15.46
N THR A 87 -5.10 14.10 15.22
CA THR A 87 -6.52 13.97 14.91
C THR A 87 -6.77 13.47 13.49
N ARG A 88 -7.94 12.85 13.28
CA ARG A 88 -8.35 12.33 11.98
C ARG A 88 -9.06 13.40 11.14
N GLY A 89 -8.78 13.40 9.85
CA GLY A 89 -9.53 14.18 8.86
C GLY A 89 -10.26 13.27 7.86
N GLU A 90 -10.98 13.87 6.90
CA GLU A 90 -11.76 13.16 5.88
C GLU A 90 -10.92 12.11 5.11
N MET A 91 -9.66 12.44 4.83
CA MET A 91 -8.74 11.53 4.13
C MET A 91 -8.37 10.30 4.97
N ALA A 92 -8.19 10.46 6.28
CA ALA A 92 -7.92 9.34 7.18
C ALA A 92 -9.10 8.36 7.19
N GLU A 93 -10.34 8.87 7.22
CA GLU A 93 -11.53 8.00 7.13
C GLU A 93 -11.64 7.29 5.77
N GLU A 94 -11.29 7.96 4.68
CA GLU A 94 -11.26 7.34 3.35
C GLU A 94 -10.28 6.18 3.29
N VAL A 95 -9.09 6.37 3.87
CA VAL A 95 -8.02 5.39 4.00
C VAL A 95 -8.48 4.21 4.84
N GLU A 96 -9.10 4.43 6.01
CA GLU A 96 -9.64 3.37 6.85
C GLU A 96 -10.70 2.54 6.12
N ARG A 97 -11.65 3.21 5.46
CA ARG A 97 -12.66 2.52 4.63
C ARG A 97 -12.00 1.74 3.48
N PHE A 98 -10.88 2.21 2.94
CA PHE A 98 -10.14 1.51 1.91
C PHE A 98 -9.41 0.29 2.46
N ALA A 99 -8.76 0.39 3.62
CA ALA A 99 -8.14 -0.72 4.33
C ALA A 99 -9.15 -1.84 4.62
N GLU A 100 -10.33 -1.50 5.13
CA GLU A 100 -11.40 -2.48 5.36
C GLU A 100 -11.81 -3.23 4.09
N ARG A 101 -11.89 -2.52 2.96
CA ARG A 101 -12.17 -3.16 1.67
C ARG A 101 -11.04 -4.08 1.24
N LEU A 102 -9.78 -3.66 1.39
CA LEU A 102 -8.62 -4.48 1.05
C LEU A 102 -8.61 -5.77 1.87
N ARG A 103 -8.81 -5.68 3.20
CA ARG A 103 -8.92 -6.84 4.09
C ARG A 103 -9.98 -7.83 3.57
N LYS A 104 -11.19 -7.35 3.30
CA LYS A 104 -12.31 -8.18 2.83
C LYS A 104 -12.10 -8.78 1.45
N GLN A 105 -11.52 -8.03 0.52
CA GLN A 105 -11.45 -8.41 -0.90
C GLN A 105 -10.17 -9.16 -1.29
N LEU A 106 -9.11 -9.02 -0.49
CA LEU A 106 -7.82 -9.67 -0.73
C LEU A 106 -7.52 -10.76 0.29
N GLY A 107 -8.19 -10.77 1.45
CA GLY A 107 -7.96 -11.77 2.50
C GLY A 107 -6.59 -11.65 3.16
N LEU A 108 -5.96 -10.48 3.07
CA LEU A 108 -4.64 -10.20 3.65
C LEU A 108 -4.75 -9.29 4.87
N PRO A 109 -3.83 -9.42 5.85
CA PRO A 109 -3.67 -8.41 6.88
C PRO A 109 -3.29 -7.08 6.23
N VAL A 110 -3.94 -6.02 6.70
CA VAL A 110 -3.66 -4.64 6.32
C VAL A 110 -3.33 -3.88 7.60
N ASP A 111 -2.17 -3.26 7.68
CA ASP A 111 -1.77 -2.39 8.78
C ASP A 111 -1.88 -0.92 8.36
N LEU A 112 -2.26 -0.06 9.30
CA LEU A 112 -2.28 1.39 9.08
C LEU A 112 -1.03 2.00 9.70
N MET A 113 -0.30 2.79 8.93
CA MET A 113 0.93 3.45 9.37
C MET A 113 0.70 4.95 9.49
N ASP A 114 0.97 5.52 10.65
CA ASP A 114 0.86 6.97 10.87
C ASP A 114 1.85 7.73 9.97
N GLU A 115 1.34 8.60 9.10
CA GLU A 115 2.12 9.42 8.15
C GLU A 115 2.42 10.83 8.68
N ARG A 116 2.27 11.10 9.99
CA ARG A 116 2.62 12.42 10.53
C ARG A 116 4.05 12.78 10.16
N LEU A 117 4.15 13.71 9.20
CA LEU A 117 5.39 14.36 8.81
C LEU A 117 6.02 14.95 10.07
N SER A 118 7.32 14.71 10.24
CA SER A 118 8.11 15.47 11.21
C SER A 118 7.87 16.97 10.96
N SER A 119 7.77 17.80 12.00
CA SER A 119 7.36 19.22 11.89
C SER A 119 8.07 19.99 10.77
N TRP A 120 9.31 19.62 10.45
CA TRP A 120 10.11 20.19 9.37
C TRP A 120 9.55 19.94 7.96
N GLU A 121 9.05 18.73 7.68
CA GLU A 121 8.53 18.36 6.36
C GLU A 121 7.10 18.88 6.14
N ALA A 122 6.33 19.05 7.23
CA ALA A 122 4.99 19.63 7.20
C ALA A 122 5.01 21.12 6.84
N GLU A 123 5.92 21.90 7.42
CA GLU A 123 6.11 23.32 7.07
C GLU A 123 6.52 23.49 5.61
N ALA A 124 7.44 22.63 5.12
CA ALA A 124 7.86 22.63 3.73
C ALA A 124 6.71 22.28 2.76
N LEU A 125 5.83 21.35 3.12
CA LEU A 125 4.66 20.98 2.31
C LEU A 125 3.55 22.03 2.34
N LEU A 126 3.31 22.70 3.48
CA LEU A 126 2.38 23.83 3.57
C LEU A 126 2.84 24.99 2.67
N ALA A 127 4.14 25.32 2.69
CA ALA A 127 4.73 26.33 1.80
C ALA A 127 4.58 25.99 0.30
N VAL A 128 4.52 24.69 -0.05
CA VAL A 128 4.27 24.25 -1.43
C VAL A 128 2.77 24.25 -1.78
N LYS A 129 1.89 23.96 -0.82
CA LYS A 129 0.44 23.86 -1.01
C LYS A 129 -0.26 25.23 -1.08
N GLU A 130 0.34 26.27 -0.51
CA GLU A 130 -0.13 27.66 -0.63
C GLU A 130 0.03 28.24 -2.05
N LYS A 131 0.84 27.62 -2.92
CA LYS A 131 0.86 27.93 -4.35
C LYS A 131 -0.30 27.23 -5.08
N LYS A 132 -1.54 27.60 -4.74
CA LYS A 132 -2.72 27.21 -5.53
C LYS A 132 -2.75 28.01 -6.83
N ILE A 133 -2.75 27.26 -7.94
CA ILE A 133 -3.70 27.39 -9.05
C ILE A 133 -4.04 28.84 -9.40
N SER A 134 -3.23 29.47 -10.25
CA SER A 134 -3.71 30.55 -11.11
C SER A 134 -4.10 29.95 -12.45
N HIS A 135 -5.35 30.13 -12.84
CA HIS A 135 -5.82 29.98 -14.21
C HIS A 135 -4.84 30.66 -15.17
N ARG A 136 -4.10 29.88 -15.96
CA ARG A 136 -3.62 30.25 -17.30
C ARG A 136 -3.01 29.04 -18.00
N ASP A 137 -3.77 28.58 -18.99
CA ASP A 137 -3.29 28.20 -20.32
C ASP A 137 -2.80 26.76 -20.53
N PHE A 138 -3.77 25.93 -20.94
CA PHE A 138 -3.85 25.08 -22.14
C PHE A 138 -2.65 24.87 -23.10
N GLU A 139 -1.50 25.54 -22.97
CA GLU A 139 -0.36 25.40 -23.90
C GLU A 139 0.66 24.29 -23.56
N ASN A 140 0.55 23.63 -22.41
CA ASN A 140 1.64 22.77 -21.89
C ASN A 140 1.60 21.27 -22.27
N ALA A 141 0.81 20.87 -23.27
CA ALA A 141 0.62 19.46 -23.64
C ALA A 141 1.92 18.69 -24.00
N LYS A 142 2.99 19.38 -24.44
CA LYS A 142 4.31 18.78 -24.69
C LYS A 142 5.20 18.68 -23.41
N LYS A 143 4.96 19.48 -22.38
CA LYS A 143 5.62 19.38 -21.05
C LYS A 143 5.03 18.26 -20.18
N SER A 144 3.79 17.84 -20.46
CA SER A 144 3.04 16.83 -19.70
C SER A 144 3.69 15.44 -19.67
N ARG A 145 4.40 15.01 -20.72
CA ARG A 145 5.08 13.69 -20.73
C ARG A 145 6.30 13.62 -19.81
N LYS A 146 7.04 14.72 -19.63
CA LYS A 146 8.22 14.79 -18.75
C LYS A 146 7.83 15.03 -17.28
N LYS A 147 6.71 15.73 -17.04
CA LYS A 147 6.11 15.91 -15.71
C LYS A 147 5.54 14.59 -15.14
N ASN A 148 4.84 13.80 -15.97
CA ASN A 148 4.27 12.51 -15.56
C ASN A 148 5.32 11.50 -15.05
N ARG A 149 6.54 11.51 -15.59
CA ARG A 149 7.60 10.58 -15.18
C ARG A 149 8.19 10.93 -13.80
N LYS A 150 8.21 12.23 -13.46
CA LYS A 150 8.77 12.77 -12.20
C LYS A 150 7.77 12.71 -11.06
N GLU A 151 6.48 12.95 -11.33
CA GLU A 151 5.42 12.73 -10.34
C GLU A 151 5.20 11.23 -10.04
N ASN A 152 5.28 10.36 -11.06
CA ASN A 152 5.23 8.91 -10.86
C ASN A 152 6.38 8.38 -9.97
N SER A 153 7.50 9.11 -9.84
CA SER A 153 8.56 8.70 -8.91
C SER A 153 8.32 9.17 -7.48
N VAL A 154 7.61 10.30 -7.26
CA VAL A 154 7.43 10.85 -5.91
C VAL A 154 6.45 10.00 -5.10
N ASP A 155 5.29 9.67 -5.66
CA ASP A 155 4.28 8.89 -4.91
C ASP A 155 4.80 7.47 -4.59
N ALA A 156 5.53 6.83 -5.51
CA ALA A 156 6.15 5.53 -5.24
C ALA A 156 7.28 5.62 -4.20
N VAL A 157 7.96 6.75 -4.10
CA VAL A 157 8.96 7.02 -3.05
C VAL A 157 8.27 7.21 -1.70
N ALA A 158 7.15 7.92 -1.62
CA ALA A 158 6.37 8.06 -0.40
C ALA A 158 5.93 6.70 0.15
N ALA A 159 5.41 5.81 -0.71
CA ALA A 159 5.11 4.43 -0.33
C ALA A 159 6.32 3.65 0.22
N ALA A 160 7.52 3.90 -0.30
CA ALA A 160 8.74 3.27 0.19
C ALA A 160 9.17 3.82 1.56
N VAL A 161 8.93 5.11 1.83
CA VAL A 161 9.16 5.71 3.16
C VAL A 161 8.23 5.08 4.20
N ILE A 162 6.92 5.02 3.90
CA ILE A 162 5.92 4.35 4.75
C ILE A 162 6.35 2.92 5.08
N LEU A 163 6.77 2.16 4.07
CA LEU A 163 7.20 0.77 4.25
C LEU A 163 8.45 0.65 5.12
N ARG A 164 9.44 1.52 4.90
CA ARG A 164 10.68 1.52 5.68
C ARG A 164 10.41 1.80 7.15
N GLU A 165 9.55 2.77 7.46
CA GLU A 165 9.20 3.09 8.83
C GLU A 165 8.42 1.96 9.51
N PHE A 166 7.46 1.35 8.80
CA PHE A 166 6.76 0.17 9.31
C PHE A 166 7.72 -0.99 9.62
N LEU A 167 8.71 -1.24 8.76
CA LEU A 167 9.70 -2.28 8.99
C LEU A 167 10.60 -1.98 10.20
N ALA A 168 10.93 -0.71 10.44
CA ALA A 168 11.77 -0.29 11.57
C ALA A 168 11.07 -0.42 12.93
N GLN A 169 9.74 -0.29 12.99
CA GLN A 169 8.96 -0.43 14.24
C GLN A 169 8.74 -1.89 14.70
N ARG A 170 9.15 -2.88 13.87
CA ARG A 170 8.95 -4.31 14.16
C ARG A 170 10.16 -4.95 14.85
N ASP A 171 11.19 -4.17 15.13
CA ASP A 171 12.37 -4.55 15.92
C ASP A 171 12.16 -4.25 17.41
#